data_AF-A0A962PUV2-F1
#
_entry.id   AF-A0A962PUV2-F1
#
_cell.length_a   1.000
_cell.length_b   1.000
_cell.length_c   1.000
_cell.angle_alpha   90.00
_cell.angle_beta   90.00
_cell.angle_gamma   90.00
#
_symmetry.space_group_name_H-M   'P 1'
#
loop_
_entity.id
_entity.type
_entity.pdbx_description
1 polymer ?
#
loop_
_entity_poly.entity_id
_entity_poly.type
_entity_poly.pdbx_seq_one_letter_code
_entity_poly.pdbx_strand_id
1 'polypeptide(L)'
;MHDIDTTALLDFVFSHYHESLKSSERAHQFLQAIGFDQQRYIEQLYLGYSDRTLGFQLPDGATAEGAAIRGALVRLGLLKASGHELLRGCVVFPLRRSCGAVIGSYAFLLKEFEHAGRLKPLSWVADFTGNPA
;
A
#
# COMPACT_ATOMS: atom_id res chain seq x y z
N MET A 1 10.41 25.59 0.26
CA MET A 1 9.50 24.45 0.53
C MET A 1 10.08 23.28 -0.23
N HIS A 2 10.88 22.43 0.43
CA HIS A 2 11.37 21.21 -0.22
C HIS A 2 10.16 20.32 -0.46
N ASP A 3 9.91 20.01 -1.73
CA ASP A 3 8.90 19.02 -2.09
C ASP A 3 9.34 17.69 -1.46
N ILE A 4 8.43 17.04 -0.74
CA ILE A 4 8.74 15.72 -0.17
C ILE A 4 9.01 14.80 -1.36
N ASP A 5 10.16 14.10 -1.33
CA ASP A 5 10.49 13.15 -2.39
C ASP A 5 9.40 12.08 -2.45
N THR A 6 8.55 12.21 -3.45
CA THR A 6 7.39 11.34 -3.65
C THR A 6 7.82 9.91 -3.89
N THR A 7 8.95 9.71 -4.58
CA THR A 7 9.46 8.36 -4.85
C THR A 7 9.88 7.69 -3.55
N ALA A 8 10.66 8.39 -2.72
CA ALA A 8 11.08 7.89 -1.42
C ALA A 8 9.87 7.62 -0.50
N LEU A 9 8.84 8.47 -0.55
CA LEU A 9 7.63 8.29 0.26
C LEU A 9 6.81 7.08 -0.21
N LEU A 10 6.69 6.85 -1.51
CA LEU A 10 6.03 5.66 -2.05
C LEU A 10 6.81 4.39 -1.66
N ASP A 11 8.13 4.39 -1.83
CA ASP A 11 8.98 3.27 -1.46
C ASP A 11 8.81 2.92 0.03
N PHE A 12 8.81 3.92 0.92
CA PHE A 12 8.53 3.72 2.35
C PHE A 12 7.20 3.02 2.61
N VAL A 13 6.11 3.49 2.01
CA VAL A 13 4.77 2.91 2.21
C VAL A 13 4.70 1.47 1.69
N PHE A 14 5.23 1.24 0.49
CA PHE A 14 5.15 -0.08 -0.14
C PHE A 14 6.12 -1.09 0.49
N SER A 15 7.26 -0.65 1.02
CA SER A 15 8.12 -1.49 1.87
C SER A 15 7.42 -1.87 3.16
N HIS A 16 6.72 -0.93 3.82
CA HIS A 16 5.92 -1.25 5.00
C HIS A 16 4.87 -2.33 4.70
N TYR A 17 4.13 -2.18 3.60
CA TYR A 17 3.16 -3.19 3.17
C TYR A 17 3.80 -4.54 2.86
N HIS A 18 4.96 -4.55 2.22
CA HIS A 18 5.68 -5.78 1.89
C HIS A 18 6.07 -6.56 3.14
N GLU A 19 6.61 -5.88 4.17
CA GLU A 19 6.97 -6.51 5.44
C GLU A 19 5.73 -6.95 6.24
N SER A 20 4.65 -6.18 6.22
CA SER A 20 3.37 -6.58 6.80
C SER A 20 2.78 -7.82 6.13
N LEU A 21 3.00 -8.04 4.83
CA LEU A 21 2.54 -9.26 4.15
C LEU A 21 3.34 -10.48 4.63
N LYS A 22 4.66 -10.38 4.69
CA LYS A 22 5.53 -11.51 5.08
C LYS A 22 5.17 -12.08 6.44
N SER A 23 4.76 -11.23 7.37
CA SER A 23 4.36 -11.60 8.74
C SER A 23 2.87 -11.96 8.91
N SER A 24 2.04 -11.82 7.87
CA SER A 24 0.58 -11.99 7.99
C SER A 24 0.09 -13.35 7.49
N GLU A 25 -0.22 -14.25 8.43
CA GLU A 25 -0.85 -15.54 8.09
C GLU A 25 -2.16 -15.36 7.30
N ARG A 26 -2.97 -14.37 7.70
CA ARG A 26 -4.24 -14.07 7.03
C ARG A 26 -4.05 -13.69 5.56
N ALA A 27 -3.02 -12.90 5.24
CA ALA A 27 -2.75 -12.53 3.86
C ALA A 27 -2.18 -13.69 3.04
N HIS A 28 -1.34 -14.54 3.65
CA HIS A 28 -0.87 -15.78 3.02
C HIS A 28 -2.01 -16.74 2.69
N GLN A 29 -2.99 -16.91 3.58
CA GLN A 29 -4.19 -17.73 3.32
C GLN A 29 -4.98 -17.22 2.11
N PHE A 30 -5.12 -15.90 1.96
CA PHE A 30 -5.74 -15.31 0.79
C PHE A 30 -4.95 -15.60 -0.50
N LEU A 31 -3.63 -15.38 -0.48
CA LEU A 31 -2.78 -15.65 -1.64
C LEU A 31 -2.85 -17.12 -2.05
N GLN A 32 -2.84 -18.04 -1.09
CA GLN A 32 -3.03 -19.46 -1.34
C GLN A 32 -4.38 -19.74 -2.01
N ALA A 33 -5.46 -19.12 -1.53
CA ALA A 33 -6.80 -19.33 -2.07
C ALA A 33 -6.96 -18.83 -3.52
N ILE A 34 -6.13 -17.87 -3.96
CA ILE A 34 -6.12 -17.38 -5.35
C ILE A 34 -4.99 -17.99 -6.21
N GLY A 35 -4.25 -18.97 -5.70
CA GLY A 35 -3.18 -19.67 -6.43
C GLY A 35 -1.81 -18.98 -6.45
N PHE A 36 -1.56 -18.05 -5.52
CA PHE A 36 -0.30 -17.32 -5.32
C PHE A 36 0.45 -17.79 -4.05
N ASP A 37 0.52 -19.10 -3.82
CA ASP A 37 1.04 -19.71 -2.58
C ASP A 37 2.58 -19.76 -2.46
N GLN A 38 3.31 -19.34 -3.49
CA GLN A 38 4.76 -19.43 -3.52
C GLN A 38 5.43 -18.13 -3.05
N GLN A 39 6.32 -18.24 -2.07
CA GLN A 39 7.12 -17.10 -1.56
C GLN A 39 7.81 -16.32 -2.67
N ARG A 40 8.23 -16.98 -3.76
CA ARG A 40 8.87 -16.32 -4.90
C ARG A 40 8.01 -15.21 -5.51
N TYR A 41 6.68 -15.37 -5.52
CA TYR A 41 5.79 -14.34 -6.08
C TYR A 41 5.70 -13.12 -5.18
N ILE A 42 5.69 -13.34 -3.86
CA ILE A 42 5.72 -12.27 -2.87
C ILE A 42 6.96 -11.40 -3.07
N GLU A 43 8.13 -12.02 -3.18
CA GLU A 43 9.41 -11.30 -3.37
C GLU A 43 9.50 -10.65 -4.77
N GLN A 44 9.24 -11.41 -5.84
CA GLN A 44 9.41 -10.94 -7.21
C GLN A 44 8.42 -9.84 -7.59
N LEU A 45 7.16 -9.96 -7.17
CA LEU A 45 6.12 -8.96 -7.44
C LEU A 45 6.05 -7.87 -6.36
N TYR A 46 6.80 -8.04 -5.27
CA TYR A 46 6.80 -7.13 -4.11
C TYR A 46 5.40 -6.94 -3.54
N LEU A 47 4.67 -8.05 -3.41
CA LEU A 47 3.31 -8.03 -2.86
C LEU A 47 3.33 -7.48 -1.45
N GLY A 48 2.26 -6.80 -1.06
CA GLY A 48 2.13 -6.17 0.25
C GLY A 48 0.78 -6.40 0.91
N TYR A 49 0.67 -6.00 2.17
CA TYR A 49 -0.57 -6.03 2.94
C TYR A 49 -0.70 -4.76 3.77
N SER A 50 -1.78 -4.00 3.57
CA SER A 50 -2.11 -2.84 4.39
C SER A 50 -2.83 -3.32 5.65
N ASP A 51 -2.06 -3.59 6.70
CA ASP A 51 -2.52 -4.15 7.97
C ASP A 51 -3.06 -3.10 8.97
N ARG A 52 -3.17 -1.83 8.54
CA ARG A 52 -3.61 -0.67 9.33
C ARG A 52 -2.55 -0.11 10.29
N THR A 53 -1.29 -0.49 10.12
CA THR A 53 -0.20 -0.06 11.01
C THR A 53 0.69 1.05 10.43
N LEU A 54 0.51 1.43 9.16
CA LEU A 54 1.33 2.48 8.53
C LEU A 54 1.30 3.78 9.34
N GLY A 55 0.12 4.15 9.86
CA GLY A 55 -0.07 5.38 10.62
C GLY A 55 0.79 5.49 11.89
N PHE A 56 1.22 4.35 12.46
CA PHE A 56 2.11 4.29 13.64
C PHE A 56 3.59 4.46 13.26
N GLN A 57 3.95 4.22 12.00
CA GLN A 57 5.30 4.44 11.47
C GLN A 57 5.52 5.91 11.05
N LEU A 58 4.45 6.70 10.97
CA LEU A 58 4.52 8.10 10.58
C LEU A 58 4.76 9.00 11.80
N PRO A 59 5.53 10.10 11.66
CA PRO A 59 5.67 11.08 12.73
C PRO A 59 4.32 11.63 13.20
N ASP A 60 4.32 12.17 14.42
CA ASP A 60 3.14 12.79 15.02
C ASP A 60 2.63 13.93 14.12
N GLY A 61 1.34 13.88 13.78
CA GLY A 61 0.69 14.87 12.93
C GLY A 61 0.63 16.28 13.54
N ALA A 62 0.86 16.43 14.85
CA ALA A 62 1.00 17.73 15.50
C ALA A 62 2.34 18.41 15.20
N THR A 63 3.35 17.66 14.74
CA THR A 63 4.64 18.22 14.30
C THR A 63 4.55 18.73 12.86
N ALA A 64 5.36 19.74 12.52
CA ALA A 64 5.40 20.27 11.16
C ALA A 64 5.79 19.19 10.12
N GLU A 65 6.72 18.31 10.48
CA GLU A 65 7.16 17.19 9.64
C GLU A 65 6.04 16.16 9.45
N GLY A 66 5.42 15.70 10.54
CA GLY A 66 4.33 14.73 10.46
C GLY A 66 3.12 15.26 9.69
N ALA A 67 2.77 16.53 9.87
CA ALA A 67 1.74 17.19 9.08
C ALA A 67 2.09 17.23 7.59
N ALA A 68 3.34 17.52 7.24
CA ALA A 68 3.80 17.58 5.84
C ALA A 68 3.75 16.19 5.17
N ILE A 69 4.27 15.15 5.82
CA ILE A 69 4.26 13.76 5.32
C ILE A 69 2.84 13.25 5.17
N ARG A 70 2.00 13.40 6.19
CA ARG A 70 0.59 12.97 6.14
C ARG A 70 -0.17 13.71 5.06
N GLY A 71 0.07 15.02 4.91
CA GLY A 71 -0.49 15.83 3.82
C GLY A 71 -0.06 15.33 2.44
N ALA A 72 1.21 14.94 2.27
CA ALA A 72 1.69 14.34 1.02
C ALA A 72 1.01 12.99 0.74
N LEU A 73 0.88 12.10 1.73
CA LEU A 73 0.18 10.82 1.56
C LEU A 73 -1.31 10.99 1.25
N VAL A 74 -1.96 12.03 1.80
CA VAL A 74 -3.34 12.39 1.44
C VAL A 74 -3.41 12.87 -0.01
N ARG A 75 -2.48 13.74 -0.43
CA ARG A 75 -2.38 14.16 -1.83
C ARG A 75 -2.11 12.99 -2.75
N LEU A 76 -1.27 12.04 -2.37
CA LEU A 76 -1.03 10.82 -3.15
C LEU A 76 -2.22 9.86 -3.14
N GLY A 77 -3.23 10.06 -2.28
CA GLY A 77 -4.38 9.16 -2.16
C GLY A 77 -4.09 7.88 -1.37
N LEU A 78 -2.95 7.75 -0.71
CA LEU A 78 -2.62 6.59 0.13
C LEU A 78 -3.24 6.70 1.54
N LEU A 79 -3.47 7.94 2.01
CA LEU A 79 -4.26 8.22 3.21
C LEU A 79 -5.54 8.99 2.84
N LYS A 80 -6.59 8.74 3.61
CA LYS A 80 -7.79 9.59 3.63
C LYS A 80 -7.55 10.82 4.49
N ALA A 81 -8.34 11.87 4.30
CA ALA A 81 -8.32 13.05 5.17
C ALA A 81 -8.53 12.71 6.66
N SER A 82 -9.22 11.60 6.97
CA SER A 82 -9.39 11.10 8.33
C SER A 82 -8.14 10.44 8.93
N GLY A 83 -7.02 10.36 8.19
CA GLY A 83 -5.80 9.65 8.58
C GLY A 83 -5.81 8.14 8.37
N HIS A 84 -6.92 7.55 7.92
CA HIS A 84 -7.00 6.12 7.62
C HIS A 84 -6.34 5.81 6.27
N GLU A 85 -5.64 4.68 6.19
CA GLU A 85 -5.14 4.15 4.93
C GLU A 85 -6.27 3.91 3.93
N LEU A 86 -6.03 4.28 2.66
CA LEU A 86 -6.97 3.99 1.58
C LEU A 86 -7.10 2.48 1.37
N LEU A 87 -5.96 1.79 1.34
CA LEU A 87 -5.85 0.35 1.05
C LEU A 87 -6.09 -0.53 2.28
N ARG A 88 -6.63 0.02 3.37
CA ARG A 88 -6.77 -0.68 4.66
C ARG A 88 -7.37 -2.09 4.51
N GLY A 89 -6.69 -3.09 5.06
CA GLY A 89 -7.12 -4.50 5.05
C GLY A 89 -7.05 -5.16 3.67
N CYS A 90 -6.32 -4.58 2.72
CA CYS A 90 -6.16 -5.15 1.39
C CYS A 90 -4.79 -5.82 1.21
N VAL A 91 -4.77 -6.91 0.44
CA VAL A 91 -3.53 -7.41 -0.17
C VAL A 91 -3.25 -6.58 -1.42
N VAL A 92 -2.05 -6.04 -1.50
CA VAL A 92 -1.60 -5.03 -2.45
C VAL A 92 -0.68 -5.66 -3.49
N PHE A 93 -0.95 -5.36 -4.75
CA PHE A 93 -0.19 -5.75 -5.94
C PHE A 93 0.37 -4.47 -6.58
N PRO A 94 1.62 -4.10 -6.27
CA PRO A 94 2.19 -2.86 -6.77
C PRO A 94 2.44 -2.92 -8.27
N LEU A 95 2.17 -1.81 -8.95
CA LEU A 95 2.59 -1.57 -10.32
C LEU A 95 3.93 -0.84 -10.26
N ARG A 96 4.98 -1.50 -10.75
CA ARG A 96 6.35 -0.99 -10.70
C ARG A 96 6.93 -0.80 -12.10
N ARG A 97 7.72 0.25 -12.29
CA ARG A 97 8.55 0.42 -13.48
C ARG A 97 9.70 -0.60 -13.47
N SER A 98 10.37 -0.74 -14.61
CA SER A 98 11.58 -1.57 -14.72
C SER A 98 12.70 -1.15 -13.76
N CYS A 99 12.75 0.12 -13.35
CA CYS A 99 13.68 0.62 -12.34
C CYS A 99 13.27 0.30 -10.89
N GLY A 100 12.12 -0.34 -10.66
CA GLY A 100 11.61 -0.69 -9.33
C GLY A 100 10.65 0.34 -8.72
N ALA A 101 10.61 1.58 -9.24
CA ALA A 101 9.75 2.63 -8.71
C ALA A 101 8.25 2.28 -8.82
N VAL A 102 7.52 2.45 -7.71
CA VAL A 102 6.07 2.23 -7.66
C VAL A 102 5.33 3.38 -8.34
N ILE A 103 4.40 3.06 -9.23
CA ILE A 103 3.56 4.02 -9.96
C ILE A 103 2.07 3.82 -9.69
N GLY A 104 1.71 2.80 -8.93
CA GLY A 104 0.32 2.44 -8.66
C GLY A 104 0.21 1.10 -7.96
N SER A 105 -1.01 0.64 -7.74
CA SER A 105 -1.30 -0.68 -7.21
C SER A 105 -2.72 -1.12 -7.50
N TYR A 106 -2.91 -2.41 -7.68
CA TYR A 106 -4.19 -3.06 -7.44
C TYR A 106 -4.22 -3.61 -6.02
N ALA A 107 -5.40 -3.69 -5.40
CA ALA A 107 -5.53 -4.20 -4.05
C ALA A 107 -6.84 -4.95 -3.86
N PHE A 108 -6.83 -6.03 -3.09
CA PHE A 108 -8.01 -6.85 -2.84
C PHE A 108 -8.35 -6.84 -1.35
N LEU A 109 -9.56 -6.41 -1.02
CA LEU A 109 -10.03 -6.36 0.37
C LEU A 109 -10.31 -7.77 0.88
N LEU A 110 -9.53 -8.23 1.86
CA LEU A 110 -9.62 -9.60 2.37
C LEU A 110 -11.02 -9.95 2.89
N LYS A 111 -11.67 -9.01 3.58
CA LYS A 111 -13.02 -9.21 4.12
C LYS A 111 -14.05 -9.53 3.03
N GLU A 112 -13.93 -8.94 1.84
CA GLU A 112 -14.87 -9.22 0.74
C GLU A 112 -14.66 -10.62 0.17
N PHE A 113 -13.41 -11.06 0.08
CA PHE A 113 -13.07 -12.42 -0.34
C PHE A 113 -13.58 -13.46 0.67
N GLU A 114 -13.32 -13.25 1.96
CA GLU A 114 -13.75 -14.16 3.03
C GLU A 114 -15.28 -14.30 3.11
N HIS A 115 -16.01 -13.21 2.89
CA HIS A 115 -17.47 -13.21 3.03
C HIS A 115 -18.21 -13.70 1.79
N ALA A 116 -17.73 -13.37 0.60
CA ALA A 116 -18.47 -13.57 -0.65
C ALA A 116 -17.73 -14.42 -1.70
N GLY A 117 -16.47 -14.82 -1.44
CA GLY A 117 -15.61 -15.47 -2.42
C GLY A 117 -15.31 -14.62 -3.65
N ARG A 118 -15.53 -13.30 -3.57
CA ARG A 118 -15.41 -12.38 -4.71
C ARG A 118 -14.07 -11.67 -4.69
N LEU A 119 -13.40 -11.68 -5.84
CA LEU A 119 -12.23 -10.85 -6.09
C LEU A 119 -12.66 -9.56 -6.77
N LYS A 120 -12.99 -8.55 -5.97
CA LYS A 120 -13.22 -7.19 -6.48
C LYS A 120 -11.98 -6.34 -6.19
N PRO A 121 -11.18 -5.97 -7.20
CA PRO A 121 -10.03 -5.12 -6.96
C PRO A 121 -10.47 -3.69 -6.66
N LEU A 122 -9.85 -3.10 -5.64
CA LEU A 122 -9.64 -1.66 -5.52
C LEU A 122 -8.40 -1.32 -6.33
N SER A 123 -8.44 -0.22 -7.08
CA SER A 123 -7.26 0.30 -7.77
C SER A 123 -6.85 1.61 -7.14
N TRP A 124 -5.55 1.81 -7.04
CA TRP A 124 -4.92 3.08 -6.71
C TRP A 124 -3.84 3.33 -7.75
N VAL A 125 -3.84 4.51 -8.38
CA VAL A 125 -2.87 4.86 -9.41
C VAL A 125 -2.34 6.24 -9.07
N ALA A 126 -1.02 6.38 -8.92
CA ALA A 126 -0.39 7.69 -9.00
C ALA A 126 -0.24 8.03 -10.49
N ASP A 127 -0.47 9.29 -10.88
CA ASP A 127 -0.18 9.68 -12.25
C ASP A 127 1.32 9.51 -12.57
N PHE A 128 1.70 9.56 -13.84
CA PHE A 128 3.08 9.34 -14.28
C PHE A 128 4.08 10.39 -13.73
N THR A 129 3.60 11.41 -13.03
CA THR A 129 4.36 12.47 -12.36
C THR A 129 4.36 12.38 -10.83
N GLY A 130 3.67 11.40 -10.24
CA GLY A 130 3.53 11.26 -8.79
C GLY A 130 2.44 12.13 -8.17
N ASN A 131 1.52 12.66 -8.96
CA ASN A 131 0.33 13.39 -8.50
C ASN A 131 -0.89 12.45 -8.44
N PRO A 132 -1.91 12.77 -7.61
CA PRO A 132 -3.17 12.02 -7.60
C PRO A 132 -3.90 12.14 -8.94
N ALA A 133 -4.46 11.02 -9.41
CA ALA A 133 -5.51 11.01 -10.43
C ALA A 133 -6.85 11.52 -9.88
#